data_AF-A0A381P1C7-F1
#
_entry.id   AF-A0A381P1C7-F1
#
_cell.length_a   1.000
_cell.length_b   1.000
_cell.length_c   1.000
_cell.angle_alpha   90.00
_cell.angle_beta   90.00
_cell.angle_gamma   90.00
#
_symmetry.space_group_name_H-M   'P 1'
#
loop_
_entity.id
_entity.type
_entity.pdbx_description
1 polymer ?
#
loop_
_entity_poly.entity_id
_entity_poly.type
_entity_poly.pdbx_seq_one_letter_code
_entity_poly.pdbx_strand_id
1 'polypeptide(L)'
;MKVSRAIAAFAGGYLLLCFLAPAMMPEGTVPELSGRANTLDYATDVSWGNQDHGEDSSLGHDQSAHGGTFSWAELNPVWAFVYGFGDLNCHQKHERSWEINGNQMPVCTRDVGIFLGLAIGAALFGWRGLNRWTVRDSFLSVFPDGRLEVVYLSDRRMLAMLAVIGIGLTPMAVDGFMQMLTEYESNNPLRVVTGFAAGIVVGWWFSAALCARTKYFDDDAASVLLPANARLIMK
;
A
#
# COMPACT_ATOMS: atom_id res chain seq x y z
N MET A 1 2.57 -3.72 -19.46
CA MET A 1 1.27 -3.04 -19.71
C MET A 1 1.27 -1.60 -19.19
N LYS A 2 0.59 -0.65 -19.87
CA LYS A 2 0.65 0.80 -19.52
C LYS A 2 0.16 1.11 -18.10
N VAL A 3 -0.97 0.52 -17.70
CA VAL A 3 -1.58 0.77 -16.38
C VAL A 3 -0.67 0.32 -15.24
N SER A 4 -0.10 -0.88 -15.32
CA SER A 4 0.80 -1.41 -14.28
C SER A 4 2.06 -0.56 -14.11
N ARG A 5 2.60 -0.01 -15.22
CA ARG A 5 3.72 0.95 -15.17
C ARG A 5 3.33 2.23 -14.46
N ALA A 6 2.11 2.74 -14.68
CA ALA A 6 1.62 3.94 -14.01
C ALA A 6 1.47 3.72 -12.49
N ILE A 7 0.90 2.58 -12.09
CA ILE A 7 0.77 2.20 -10.67
C ILE A 7 2.14 2.08 -10.01
N ALA A 8 3.07 1.35 -10.64
CA ALA A 8 4.42 1.19 -10.12
C ALA A 8 5.17 2.53 -10.00
N ALA A 9 5.04 3.40 -11.01
CA ALA A 9 5.66 4.72 -11.00
C ALA A 9 5.07 5.63 -9.92
N PHE A 10 3.74 5.62 -9.72
CA PHE A 10 3.09 6.40 -8.68
C PHE A 10 3.53 5.93 -7.28
N ALA A 11 3.45 4.64 -7.01
CA ALA A 11 3.80 4.08 -5.71
C ALA A 11 5.29 4.23 -5.39
N GLY A 12 6.17 3.90 -6.34
CA GLY A 12 7.61 4.05 -6.19
C GLY A 12 8.04 5.52 -6.13
N GLY A 13 7.38 6.39 -6.89
CA GLY A 13 7.60 7.83 -6.85
C GLY A 13 7.19 8.45 -5.52
N TYR A 14 5.99 8.11 -5.01
CA TYR A 14 5.55 8.53 -3.68
C TYR A 14 6.50 8.03 -2.58
N LEU A 15 6.89 6.75 -2.64
CA LEU A 15 7.84 6.19 -1.69
C LEU A 15 9.17 6.95 -1.72
N LEU A 16 9.73 7.22 -2.90
CA LEU A 16 10.96 8.00 -3.03
C LEU A 16 10.81 9.40 -2.39
N LEU A 17 9.68 10.06 -2.64
CA LEU A 17 9.39 11.36 -2.05
C LEU A 17 9.28 11.29 -0.52
N CYS A 18 8.80 10.18 0.06
CA CYS A 18 8.76 9.99 1.51
C CYS A 18 10.15 10.01 2.14
N PHE A 19 11.19 9.59 1.42
CA PHE A 19 12.58 9.71 1.88
C PHE A 19 13.20 11.07 1.57
N LEU A 20 12.88 11.64 0.39
CA LEU A 20 13.44 12.92 -0.03
C LEU A 20 12.91 14.10 0.79
N ALA A 21 11.63 14.11 1.14
CA ALA A 21 11.01 15.20 1.88
C ALA A 21 11.73 15.48 3.21
N PRO A 22 11.82 14.52 4.17
CA PRO A 22 12.53 14.75 5.43
C PRO A 22 14.03 14.99 5.23
N ALA A 23 14.67 14.39 4.21
CA ALA A 23 16.09 14.61 3.92
C ALA A 23 16.42 16.02 3.39
N MET A 24 15.49 16.65 2.66
CA MET A 24 15.70 17.94 2.00
C MET A 24 15.11 19.13 2.76
N MET A 25 14.20 18.88 3.71
CA MET A 25 13.71 19.92 4.60
C MET A 25 14.78 20.31 5.63
N PRO A 26 14.72 21.53 6.18
CA PRO A 26 15.65 21.91 7.24
C PRO A 26 15.57 20.93 8.41
N GLU A 27 16.69 20.73 9.08
CA GLU A 27 16.82 19.75 10.15
C GLU A 27 15.84 20.05 11.30
N GLY A 28 15.16 19.01 11.80
CA GLY A 28 14.27 19.12 12.96
C GLY A 28 13.01 19.98 12.76
N THR A 29 12.57 20.19 11.52
CA THR A 29 11.35 20.96 11.20
C THR A 29 10.08 20.13 11.26
N VAL A 30 10.18 18.81 11.17
CA VAL A 30 9.05 17.90 11.40
C VAL A 30 9.21 17.25 12.76
N PRO A 31 8.35 17.60 13.74
CA PRO A 31 8.40 17.04 15.08
C PRO A 31 7.93 15.58 15.09
N GLU A 32 7.90 14.97 16.27
CA GLU A 32 7.27 13.68 16.46
C GLU A 32 5.75 13.84 16.23
N LEU A 33 5.20 13.07 15.30
CA LEU A 33 3.79 13.06 14.95
C LEU A 33 3.11 11.81 15.53
N SER A 34 1.82 11.93 15.82
CA SER A 34 0.97 10.82 16.24
C SER A 34 -0.48 11.19 15.94
N GLY A 35 -1.05 10.57 14.91
CA GLY A 35 -2.38 10.83 14.37
C GLY A 35 -3.26 9.59 14.27
N ARG A 36 -4.41 9.75 13.63
CA ARG A 36 -5.36 8.70 13.29
C ARG A 36 -5.25 8.41 11.79
N ALA A 37 -5.35 7.15 11.39
CA ALA A 37 -5.43 6.85 9.97
C ALA A 37 -6.80 7.23 9.38
N ASN A 38 -6.81 7.56 8.09
CA ASN A 38 -7.98 7.97 7.32
C ASN A 38 -8.56 9.34 7.73
N THR A 39 -7.73 10.22 8.31
CA THR A 39 -8.09 11.59 8.69
C THR A 39 -6.98 12.58 8.34
N LEU A 40 -7.22 13.88 8.45
CA LEU A 40 -6.19 14.90 8.28
C LEU A 40 -5.95 15.56 9.64
N ASP A 41 -4.95 15.07 10.37
CA ASP A 41 -4.66 15.48 11.73
C ASP A 41 -3.57 16.55 11.81
N TYR A 42 -2.84 16.81 10.72
CA TYR A 42 -1.76 17.81 10.66
C TYR A 42 -1.90 18.80 9.50
N ALA A 43 -3.13 19.01 8.99
CA ALA A 43 -3.38 19.92 7.87
C ALA A 43 -3.04 21.38 8.19
N THR A 44 -3.34 21.80 9.41
CA THR A 44 -3.13 23.16 9.90
C THR A 44 -2.64 23.12 11.34
N ASP A 45 -2.10 24.23 11.83
CA ASP A 45 -1.66 24.43 13.22
C ASP A 45 -2.75 24.12 14.28
N VAL A 46 -4.03 24.30 13.93
CA VAL A 46 -5.18 23.99 14.80
C VAL A 46 -5.79 22.59 14.60
N SER A 47 -5.20 21.77 13.72
CA SER A 47 -5.70 20.42 13.43
C SER A 47 -5.62 19.50 14.65
N TRP A 48 -6.36 18.38 14.60
CA TRP A 48 -6.52 17.47 15.75
C TRP A 48 -5.19 16.96 16.29
N GLY A 49 -4.24 16.59 15.42
CA GLY A 49 -2.92 16.08 15.81
C GLY A 49 -2.02 17.11 16.50
N ASN A 50 -2.37 18.39 16.47
CA ASN A 50 -1.65 19.46 17.17
C ASN A 50 -2.16 19.74 18.59
N GLN A 51 -3.14 18.98 19.06
CA GLN A 51 -3.74 19.16 20.39
C GLN A 51 -3.10 18.23 21.43
N ASP A 52 -3.48 18.41 22.69
CA ASP A 52 -3.12 17.52 23.79
C ASP A 52 -4.12 16.36 23.89
N HIS A 53 -3.65 15.14 23.63
CA HIS A 53 -4.43 13.91 23.79
C HIS A 53 -3.99 13.05 24.97
N GLY A 54 -3.01 13.52 25.75
CA GLY A 54 -2.36 12.78 26.84
C GLY A 54 -1.29 11.78 26.36
N GLU A 55 -0.18 11.72 27.09
CA GLU A 55 1.00 10.90 26.78
C GLU A 55 0.73 9.39 26.77
N ASP A 56 -0.18 8.91 27.61
CA ASP A 56 -0.55 7.50 27.70
C ASP A 56 -1.70 7.12 26.73
N SER A 57 -2.07 8.01 25.81
CA SER A 57 -3.15 7.75 24.87
C SER A 57 -2.79 6.67 23.85
N SER A 58 -3.78 5.84 23.53
CA SER A 58 -3.64 4.86 22.43
C SER A 58 -3.54 5.52 21.03
N LEU A 59 -4.00 6.78 20.90
CA LEU A 59 -4.06 7.57 19.67
C LEU A 59 -3.69 9.02 19.98
N GLY A 60 -2.74 9.57 19.23
CA GLY A 60 -2.20 10.90 19.53
C GLY A 60 -1.30 10.92 20.76
N HIS A 61 -0.74 12.09 21.03
CA HIS A 61 0.07 12.41 22.22
C HIS A 61 -0.11 13.89 22.58
N ASP A 62 0.57 14.41 23.61
CA ASP A 62 0.67 15.86 23.79
C ASP A 62 1.66 16.43 22.77
N GLN A 63 1.15 16.97 21.67
CA GLN A 63 2.00 17.52 20.63
C GLN A 63 2.96 18.63 21.13
N SER A 64 2.58 19.34 22.20
CA SER A 64 3.44 20.38 22.79
C SER A 64 4.68 19.80 23.48
N ALA A 65 4.58 18.58 24.03
CA ALA A 65 5.69 17.84 24.62
C ALA A 65 6.59 17.20 23.56
N HIS A 66 6.04 16.93 22.37
CA HIS A 66 6.66 16.16 21.28
C HIS A 66 7.23 17.02 20.15
N GLY A 67 7.78 18.19 20.47
CA GLY A 67 8.47 19.07 19.51
C GLY A 67 7.60 20.19 18.92
N GLY A 68 6.35 20.31 19.35
CA GLY A 68 5.47 21.42 18.98
C GLY A 68 4.64 21.15 17.73
N THR A 69 3.94 22.20 17.27
CA THR A 69 2.93 22.08 16.21
C THR A 69 3.55 21.86 14.83
N PHE A 70 2.82 21.13 13.99
CA PHE A 70 3.17 20.86 12.60
C PHE A 70 1.98 21.11 11.66
N SER A 71 2.23 21.77 10.53
CA SER A 71 1.21 22.04 9.51
C SER A 71 1.79 21.70 8.15
N TRP A 72 1.33 20.60 7.54
CA TRP A 72 1.82 20.24 6.21
C TRP A 72 1.32 21.21 5.13
N ALA A 73 0.24 21.97 5.37
CA ALA A 73 -0.25 22.96 4.40
C ALA A 73 0.66 24.19 4.26
N GLU A 74 1.51 24.45 5.26
CA GLU A 74 2.51 25.53 5.21
C GLU A 74 3.79 25.11 4.47
N LEU A 75 3.93 23.82 4.13
CA LEU A 75 5.06 23.33 3.34
C LEU A 75 4.88 23.72 1.86
N ASN A 76 5.97 23.64 1.08
CA ASN A 76 5.82 23.75 -0.37
C ASN A 76 4.92 22.63 -0.92
N PRO A 77 4.28 22.83 -2.09
CA PRO A 77 3.25 21.91 -2.58
C PRO A 77 3.66 20.44 -2.70
N VAL A 78 4.95 20.16 -2.95
CA VAL A 78 5.44 18.78 -3.06
C VAL A 78 5.50 18.12 -1.68
N TRP A 79 6.06 18.80 -0.68
CA TRP A 79 6.12 18.26 0.69
C TRP A 79 4.75 18.26 1.38
N ALA A 80 3.91 19.26 1.10
CA ALA A 80 2.52 19.28 1.53
C ALA A 80 1.76 18.06 1.03
N PHE A 81 1.93 17.69 -0.25
CA PHE A 81 1.36 16.46 -0.80
C PHE A 81 1.91 15.21 -0.10
N VAL A 82 3.23 15.15 0.15
CA VAL A 82 3.87 13.98 0.76
C VAL A 82 3.38 13.73 2.18
N TYR A 83 3.42 14.76 3.03
CA TYR A 83 2.96 14.68 4.41
C TYR A 83 1.44 14.62 4.51
N GLY A 84 0.69 15.35 3.70
CA GLY A 84 -0.77 15.29 3.70
C GLY A 84 -1.32 13.95 3.21
N PHE A 85 -0.67 13.31 2.23
CA PHE A 85 -1.02 11.94 1.84
C PHE A 85 -0.64 10.94 2.93
N GLY A 86 0.48 11.17 3.62
CA GLY A 86 0.89 10.36 4.76
C GLY A 86 -0.10 10.47 5.92
N ASP A 87 -0.48 11.68 6.31
CA ASP A 87 -1.48 12.02 7.34
C ASP A 87 -2.82 11.34 7.04
N LEU A 88 -3.27 11.41 5.78
CA LEU A 88 -4.50 10.75 5.36
C LEU A 88 -4.48 9.23 5.53
N ASN A 89 -3.37 8.54 5.25
CA ASN A 89 -3.38 7.08 5.16
C ASN A 89 -2.72 6.38 6.36
N CYS A 90 -1.85 7.08 7.07
CA CYS A 90 -1.02 6.56 8.13
C CYS A 90 -1.41 7.19 9.46
N HIS A 91 -1.26 6.45 10.55
CA HIS A 91 -1.35 7.03 11.89
C HIS A 91 -0.15 7.92 12.23
N GLN A 92 0.90 7.93 11.40
CA GLN A 92 2.14 8.69 11.60
C GLN A 92 2.81 8.55 12.98
N LYS A 93 2.50 7.50 13.73
CA LYS A 93 3.05 7.24 15.06
C LYS A 93 4.58 7.30 15.07
N HIS A 94 5.15 8.20 15.86
CA HIS A 94 6.59 8.47 15.88
C HIS A 94 7.40 7.22 16.23
N GLU A 95 6.92 6.39 17.17
CA GLU A 95 7.62 5.19 17.64
C GLU A 95 7.69 4.06 16.58
N ARG A 96 7.01 4.25 15.45
CA ARG A 96 6.93 3.31 14.32
C ARG A 96 7.45 3.91 13.03
N SER A 97 7.87 5.17 13.07
CA SER A 97 8.39 5.92 11.95
C SER A 97 9.91 6.01 12.05
N TRP A 98 10.57 6.20 10.92
CA TRP A 98 11.98 6.55 10.92
C TRP A 98 12.14 8.06 10.87
N GLU A 99 13.29 8.55 11.31
CA GLU A 99 13.69 9.93 11.18
C GLU A 99 14.84 10.06 10.20
N ILE A 100 14.80 11.13 9.40
CA ILE A 100 15.86 11.48 8.46
C ILE A 100 16.10 12.98 8.61
N ASN A 101 17.36 13.38 8.84
CA ASN A 101 17.70 14.78 9.09
C ASN A 101 16.92 15.40 10.28
N GLY A 102 16.71 14.62 11.34
CA GLY A 102 15.90 15.02 12.50
C GLY A 102 14.41 15.25 12.20
N ASN A 103 13.95 14.94 10.98
CA ASN A 103 12.56 15.07 10.58
C ASN A 103 11.91 13.68 10.59
N GLN A 104 10.79 13.53 11.27
CA GLN A 104 10.01 12.30 11.18
C GLN A 104 9.55 12.06 9.74
N MET A 105 9.66 10.82 9.27
CA MET A 105 9.09 10.41 7.99
C MET A 105 7.56 10.65 7.93
N PRO A 106 7.02 10.95 6.74
CA PRO A 106 5.59 11.20 6.55
C PRO A 106 4.72 9.96 6.74
N VAL A 107 5.31 8.76 6.78
CA VAL A 107 4.62 7.48 6.97
C VAL A 107 5.45 6.56 7.86
N CYS A 108 4.77 5.62 8.53
CA CYS A 108 5.45 4.63 9.34
C CYS A 108 6.19 3.58 8.51
N THR A 109 7.06 2.80 9.16
CA THR A 109 7.86 1.75 8.51
C THR A 109 7.04 0.63 7.88
N ARG A 110 5.80 0.40 8.34
CA ARG A 110 4.88 -0.56 7.69
C ARG A 110 4.47 -0.05 6.30
N ASP A 111 4.13 1.22 6.19
CA ASP A 111 3.68 1.82 4.93
C ASP A 111 4.82 1.94 3.92
N VAL A 112 6.06 2.17 4.39
CA VAL A 112 7.27 2.02 3.56
C VAL A 112 7.29 0.65 2.89
N GLY A 113 7.06 -0.42 3.65
CA GLY A 113 6.92 -1.77 3.13
C GLY A 113 5.77 -1.90 2.13
N ILE A 114 4.57 -1.41 2.47
CA ILE A 114 3.38 -1.47 1.61
C ILE A 114 3.63 -0.79 0.26
N PHE A 115 4.14 0.44 0.23
CA PHE A 115 4.39 1.15 -1.04
C PHE A 115 5.48 0.47 -1.88
N LEU A 116 6.55 -0.03 -1.23
CA LEU A 116 7.60 -0.77 -1.93
C LEU A 116 7.03 -2.05 -2.55
N GLY A 117 6.24 -2.80 -1.78
CA GLY A 117 5.57 -4.01 -2.23
C GLY A 117 4.60 -3.71 -3.36
N LEU A 118 3.79 -2.65 -3.25
CA LEU A 118 2.82 -2.23 -4.26
C LEU A 118 3.51 -1.90 -5.58
N ALA A 119 4.60 -1.15 -5.54
CA ALA A 119 5.40 -0.84 -6.72
C ALA A 119 5.95 -2.11 -7.38
N ILE A 120 6.52 -3.04 -6.60
CA ILE A 120 7.08 -4.30 -7.10
C ILE A 120 6.00 -5.24 -7.63
N GLY A 121 4.88 -5.39 -6.93
CA GLY A 121 3.74 -6.21 -7.36
C GLY A 121 3.12 -5.71 -8.66
N ALA A 122 2.98 -4.39 -8.81
CA ALA A 122 2.54 -3.78 -10.05
C ALA A 122 3.56 -3.98 -11.19
N ALA A 123 4.86 -3.84 -10.92
CA ALA A 123 5.91 -4.09 -11.90
C ALA A 123 5.95 -5.56 -12.34
N LEU A 124 5.83 -6.51 -11.39
CA LEU A 124 5.75 -7.95 -11.65
C LEU A 124 4.60 -8.29 -12.59
N PHE A 125 3.40 -7.77 -12.29
CA PHE A 125 2.25 -7.93 -13.17
C PHE A 125 2.47 -7.24 -14.52
N GLY A 126 3.06 -6.05 -14.54
CA GLY A 126 3.36 -5.32 -15.77
C GLY A 126 4.32 -6.06 -16.70
N TRP A 127 5.20 -6.90 -16.15
CA TRP A 127 6.17 -7.73 -16.85
C TRP A 127 5.58 -9.06 -17.35
N ARG A 128 4.76 -9.73 -16.54
CA ARG A 128 4.30 -11.11 -16.82
C ARG A 128 2.80 -11.25 -17.08
N GLY A 129 2.01 -10.35 -16.54
CA GLY A 129 0.56 -10.40 -16.59
C GLY A 129 0.01 -10.06 -17.98
N LEU A 130 -1.21 -10.55 -18.22
CA LEU A 130 -1.99 -10.40 -19.43
C LEU A 130 -3.41 -9.97 -19.07
N ASN A 131 -4.07 -9.26 -19.99
CA ASN A 131 -5.51 -9.09 -19.93
C ASN A 131 -6.17 -10.42 -20.32
N ARG A 132 -6.99 -11.00 -19.43
CA ARG A 132 -7.82 -12.17 -19.72
C ARG A 132 -9.29 -11.92 -19.41
N TRP A 133 -9.72 -10.68 -19.65
CA TRP A 133 -11.10 -10.19 -19.50
C TRP A 133 -11.61 -10.08 -18.07
N THR A 134 -11.51 -11.14 -17.26
CA THR A 134 -11.91 -11.11 -15.85
C THR A 134 -10.73 -10.73 -14.96
N VAL A 135 -11.01 -10.14 -13.79
CA VAL A 135 -9.96 -9.79 -12.80
C VAL A 135 -9.18 -11.04 -12.38
N ARG A 136 -9.89 -12.13 -12.10
CA ARG A 136 -9.31 -13.41 -11.66
C ARG A 136 -8.40 -14.04 -12.69
N ASP A 137 -8.86 -14.12 -13.94
CA ASP A 137 -8.11 -14.73 -15.03
C ASP A 137 -6.90 -13.86 -15.38
N SER A 138 -7.08 -12.53 -15.38
CA SER A 138 -5.97 -11.58 -15.55
C SER A 138 -4.98 -11.71 -14.41
N PHE A 139 -5.42 -11.77 -13.15
CA PHE A 139 -4.56 -11.92 -11.97
C PHE A 139 -3.68 -13.16 -12.06
N LEU A 140 -4.27 -14.32 -12.38
CA LEU A 140 -3.54 -15.59 -12.46
C LEU A 140 -2.56 -15.66 -13.64
N SER A 141 -2.71 -14.82 -14.67
CA SER A 141 -1.86 -14.84 -15.88
C SER A 141 -0.37 -14.59 -15.65
N VAL A 142 0.03 -14.12 -14.47
CA VAL A 142 1.45 -14.03 -14.09
C VAL A 142 2.11 -15.42 -14.05
N PHE A 143 1.33 -16.45 -13.73
CA PHE A 143 1.77 -17.84 -13.76
C PHE A 143 1.66 -18.43 -15.18
N PRO A 144 2.62 -19.27 -15.60
CA PRO A 144 2.54 -19.97 -16.88
C PRO A 144 1.30 -20.86 -16.99
N ASP A 145 0.73 -20.95 -18.20
CA ASP A 145 -0.52 -21.67 -18.44
C ASP A 145 -0.48 -23.14 -18.03
N GLY A 146 0.62 -23.85 -18.29
CA GLY A 146 0.78 -25.25 -17.86
C GLY A 146 0.67 -25.45 -16.35
N ARG A 147 0.99 -24.45 -15.52
CA ARG A 147 0.79 -24.52 -14.06
C ARG A 147 -0.66 -24.25 -13.64
N LEU A 148 -1.43 -23.61 -14.51
CA LEU A 148 -2.82 -23.24 -14.25
C LEU A 148 -3.82 -24.27 -14.77
N GLU A 149 -3.43 -25.20 -15.64
CA GLU A 149 -4.33 -26.19 -16.24
C GLU A 149 -5.22 -26.89 -15.21
N VAL A 150 -4.62 -27.46 -14.15
CA VAL A 150 -5.36 -28.15 -13.08
C VAL A 150 -6.34 -27.21 -12.36
N VAL A 151 -5.94 -25.96 -12.14
CA VAL A 151 -6.77 -24.94 -11.48
C VAL A 151 -7.98 -24.58 -12.35
N TYR A 152 -7.80 -24.51 -13.68
CA TYR A 152 -8.87 -24.24 -14.63
C TYR A 152 -9.81 -25.43 -14.79
N LEU A 153 -9.27 -26.65 -14.94
CA LEU A 153 -10.05 -27.89 -15.08
C LEU A 153 -10.87 -28.20 -13.82
N SER A 154 -10.35 -27.87 -12.63
CA SER A 154 -11.05 -28.10 -11.36
C SER A 154 -11.94 -26.93 -10.91
N ASP A 155 -12.09 -25.89 -11.74
CA ASP A 155 -12.80 -24.63 -11.42
C ASP A 155 -12.37 -23.96 -10.09
N ARG A 156 -11.08 -24.06 -9.72
CA ARG A 156 -10.54 -23.51 -8.46
C ARG A 156 -9.91 -22.13 -8.63
N ARG A 157 -10.15 -21.45 -9.76
CA ARG A 157 -9.52 -20.16 -10.09
C ARG A 157 -9.74 -19.08 -9.04
N MET A 158 -10.97 -18.98 -8.51
CA MET A 158 -11.29 -17.96 -7.52
C MET A 158 -10.55 -18.24 -6.21
N LEU A 159 -10.58 -19.50 -5.77
CA LEU A 159 -9.85 -19.96 -4.60
C LEU A 159 -8.34 -19.74 -4.75
N ALA A 160 -7.76 -20.01 -5.93
CA ALA A 160 -6.34 -19.80 -6.20
C ALA A 160 -5.95 -18.32 -6.09
N MET A 161 -6.76 -17.41 -6.68
CA MET A 161 -6.54 -15.97 -6.54
C MET A 161 -6.63 -15.54 -5.08
N LEU A 162 -7.68 -15.96 -4.36
CA LEU A 162 -7.87 -15.63 -2.95
C LEU A 162 -6.76 -16.22 -2.06
N ALA A 163 -6.25 -17.41 -2.37
CA ALA A 163 -5.14 -18.01 -1.65
C ALA A 163 -3.85 -17.19 -1.80
N VAL A 164 -3.52 -16.74 -3.02
CA VAL A 164 -2.34 -15.88 -3.25
C VAL A 164 -2.49 -14.55 -2.51
N ILE A 165 -3.66 -13.91 -2.59
CA ILE A 165 -3.95 -12.66 -1.88
C ILE A 165 -3.86 -12.88 -0.36
N GLY A 166 -4.47 -13.95 0.15
CA GLY A 166 -4.44 -14.32 1.56
C GLY A 166 -3.02 -14.51 2.06
N ILE A 167 -2.18 -15.28 1.36
CA ILE A 167 -0.77 -15.48 1.72
C ILE A 167 -0.02 -14.14 1.87
N GLY A 168 -0.27 -13.16 0.99
CA GLY A 168 0.38 -11.85 1.08
C GLY A 168 -0.16 -10.97 2.20
N LEU A 169 -1.48 -10.98 2.45
CA LEU A 169 -2.11 -10.12 3.46
C LEU A 169 -2.03 -10.67 4.88
N THR A 170 -2.04 -11.99 5.05
CA THR A 170 -2.11 -12.65 6.36
C THR A 170 -0.99 -12.23 7.31
N PRO A 171 0.30 -12.15 6.92
CA PRO A 171 1.37 -11.76 7.85
C PRO A 171 1.11 -10.39 8.49
N MET A 172 0.69 -9.40 7.70
CA MET A 172 0.38 -8.06 8.20
C MET A 172 -0.90 -8.03 9.04
N ALA A 173 -1.92 -8.78 8.62
CA ALA A 173 -3.17 -8.88 9.37
C ALA A 173 -2.95 -9.51 10.76
N VAL A 174 -2.17 -10.59 10.84
CA VAL A 174 -1.81 -11.25 12.10
C VAL A 174 -0.98 -10.31 12.96
N ASP A 175 0.06 -9.68 12.40
CA ASP A 175 0.93 -8.76 13.13
C ASP A 175 0.16 -7.56 13.72
N GLY A 176 -0.73 -6.95 12.93
CA GLY A 176 -1.60 -5.86 13.39
C GLY A 176 -2.65 -6.31 14.39
N PHE A 177 -3.30 -7.47 14.17
CA PHE A 177 -4.34 -7.98 15.06
C PHE A 177 -3.76 -8.40 16.43
N MET A 178 -2.56 -8.98 16.46
CA MET A 178 -1.88 -9.31 17.72
C MET A 178 -1.56 -8.06 18.54
N GLN A 179 -1.13 -6.97 17.90
CA GLN A 179 -0.94 -5.66 18.57
C GLN A 179 -2.23 -5.08 19.15
N MET A 180 -3.38 -5.34 18.52
CA MET A 180 -4.67 -4.86 19.04
C MET A 180 -5.16 -5.67 20.25
N LEU A 181 -4.72 -6.92 20.40
CA LEU A 181 -5.23 -7.84 21.43
C LEU A 181 -4.26 -8.08 22.59
N THR A 182 -2.99 -7.70 22.45
CA THR A 182 -1.92 -8.05 23.39
C THR A 182 -0.94 -6.91 23.57
N GLU A 183 -0.04 -7.02 24.55
CA GLU A 183 1.06 -6.06 24.79
C GLU A 183 2.20 -6.19 23.77
N TYR A 184 2.11 -7.13 22.82
CA TYR A 184 3.11 -7.29 21.77
C TYR A 184 3.14 -6.09 20.84
N GLU A 185 4.34 -5.54 20.63
CA GLU A 185 4.61 -4.49 19.65
C GLU A 185 5.65 -4.97 18.63
N SER A 186 5.36 -4.76 17.35
CA SER A 186 6.27 -5.16 16.27
C SER A 186 7.50 -4.25 16.23
N ASN A 187 8.65 -4.79 15.88
CA ASN A 187 9.79 -3.96 15.52
C ASN A 187 9.71 -3.47 14.06
N ASN A 188 10.47 -2.43 13.74
CA ASN A 188 10.46 -1.81 12.41
C ASN A 188 10.80 -2.77 11.26
N PRO A 189 11.82 -3.65 11.35
CA PRO A 189 12.08 -4.64 10.30
C PRO A 189 10.89 -5.54 10.00
N LEU A 190 10.20 -6.05 11.03
CA LEU A 190 9.02 -6.89 10.84
C LEU A 190 7.87 -6.12 10.19
N ARG A 191 7.64 -4.86 10.59
CA ARG A 191 6.63 -3.97 9.99
C ARG A 191 6.89 -3.78 8.48
N VAL A 192 8.14 -3.58 8.08
CA VAL A 192 8.54 -3.47 6.66
C VAL A 192 8.25 -4.78 5.92
N VAL A 193 8.63 -5.94 6.48
CA VAL A 193 8.46 -7.25 5.82
C VAL A 193 6.99 -7.61 5.63
N THR A 194 6.17 -7.44 6.67
CA THR A 194 4.73 -7.76 6.61
C THR A 194 4.00 -6.79 5.69
N GLY A 195 4.32 -5.50 5.76
CA GLY A 195 3.82 -4.48 4.83
C GLY A 195 4.21 -4.76 3.38
N PHE A 196 5.45 -5.18 3.14
CA PHE A 196 5.95 -5.53 1.81
C PHE A 196 5.19 -6.70 1.17
N ALA A 197 4.97 -7.78 1.94
CA ALA A 197 4.19 -8.93 1.46
C ALA A 197 2.76 -8.53 1.08
N ALA A 198 2.11 -7.70 1.91
CA ALA A 198 0.78 -7.18 1.62
C ALA A 198 0.78 -6.26 0.38
N GLY A 199 1.76 -5.36 0.28
CA GLY A 199 1.93 -4.46 -0.84
C GLY A 199 2.04 -5.21 -2.18
N ILE A 200 2.83 -6.28 -2.25
CA ILE A 200 3.00 -7.09 -3.48
C ILE A 200 1.65 -7.54 -4.03
N VAL A 201 0.83 -8.19 -3.20
CA VAL A 201 -0.44 -8.75 -3.66
C VAL A 201 -1.46 -7.67 -3.98
N VAL A 202 -1.43 -6.54 -3.27
CA VAL A 202 -2.27 -5.37 -3.56
C VAL A 202 -1.90 -4.74 -4.91
N GLY A 203 -0.63 -4.46 -5.16
CA GLY A 203 -0.16 -3.86 -6.41
C GLY A 203 -0.38 -4.76 -7.63
N TRP A 204 -0.17 -6.07 -7.45
CA TRP A 204 -0.53 -7.08 -8.45
C TRP A 204 -2.03 -7.05 -8.72
N TRP A 205 -2.88 -7.14 -7.68
CA TRP A 205 -4.33 -7.19 -7.84
C TRP A 205 -4.88 -5.93 -8.53
N PHE A 206 -4.48 -4.73 -8.12
CA PHE A 206 -4.91 -3.50 -8.78
C PHE A 206 -4.50 -3.46 -10.26
N SER A 207 -3.29 -3.91 -10.56
CA SER A 207 -2.81 -3.98 -11.94
C SER A 207 -3.63 -4.95 -12.79
N ALA A 208 -4.01 -6.09 -12.22
CA ALA A 208 -4.88 -7.06 -12.88
C ALA A 208 -6.30 -6.53 -13.06
N ALA A 209 -6.88 -5.95 -12.01
CA ALA A 209 -8.24 -5.42 -12.01
C ALA A 209 -8.42 -4.28 -13.03
N LEU A 210 -7.50 -3.32 -13.06
CA LEU A 210 -7.57 -2.18 -13.99
C LEU A 210 -7.19 -2.56 -15.43
N CYS A 211 -6.52 -3.70 -15.63
CA CYS A 211 -6.28 -4.22 -16.95
C CYS A 211 -7.45 -5.03 -17.51
N ALA A 212 -8.19 -5.74 -16.66
CA ALA A 212 -9.29 -6.63 -17.02
C ALA A 212 -10.41 -5.86 -17.74
N ARG A 213 -10.25 -5.69 -19.06
CA ARG A 213 -11.11 -4.85 -19.91
C ARG A 213 -11.54 -5.62 -21.14
N THR A 214 -12.85 -5.67 -21.36
CA THR A 214 -13.52 -6.42 -22.43
C THR A 214 -13.29 -5.82 -23.81
N LYS A 215 -13.15 -4.49 -23.89
CA LYS A 215 -12.93 -3.74 -25.13
C LYS A 215 -11.74 -4.17 -25.99
N TYR A 216 -10.81 -4.97 -25.43
CA TYR A 216 -9.66 -5.49 -26.17
C TYR A 216 -9.95 -6.84 -26.85
N PHE A 217 -11.19 -7.30 -26.73
CA PHE A 217 -11.71 -8.57 -27.22
C PHE A 217 -13.00 -8.35 -28.03
N ASP A 218 -13.24 -7.12 -28.51
CA ASP A 218 -14.47 -6.72 -29.23
C ASP A 218 -15.77 -7.13 -28.53
N ASP A 219 -15.73 -7.20 -27.19
CA ASP A 219 -16.81 -7.72 -26.35
C ASP A 219 -17.29 -9.14 -26.74
N ASP A 220 -16.43 -9.94 -27.40
CA ASP A 220 -16.59 -11.36 -27.69
C ASP A 220 -15.76 -12.25 -26.74
N ALA A 221 -16.45 -12.88 -25.78
CA ALA A 221 -15.85 -13.73 -24.77
C ALA A 221 -15.16 -14.98 -25.34
N ALA A 222 -15.51 -15.41 -26.56
CA ALA A 222 -14.90 -16.55 -27.24
C ALA A 222 -13.47 -16.24 -27.75
N SER A 223 -13.13 -14.97 -27.93
CA SER A 223 -11.80 -14.53 -28.37
C SER A 223 -10.73 -14.58 -27.27
N VAL A 224 -11.13 -14.80 -26.00
CA VAL A 224 -10.22 -14.84 -24.86
C VAL A 224 -9.49 -16.17 -24.78
N LEU A 225 -8.16 -16.13 -24.85
CA LEU A 225 -7.31 -17.30 -24.64
C LEU A 225 -7.12 -17.58 -23.14
N LEU A 226 -7.58 -18.74 -22.69
CA LEU A 226 -7.44 -19.22 -21.32
C LEU A 226 -6.70 -20.56 -21.27
N PRO A 227 -6.00 -20.86 -20.16
CA PRO A 227 -5.41 -22.17 -19.89
C PRO A 227 -6.41 -23.32 -20.07
N ALA A 228 -5.89 -24.49 -20.46
CA ALA A 228 -6.67 -25.72 -20.71
C ALA A 228 -7.82 -25.55 -21.71
N ASN A 229 -7.72 -24.59 -22.65
CA ASN A 229 -8.77 -24.25 -23.62
C ASN A 229 -10.13 -23.92 -22.97
N ALA A 230 -10.11 -23.45 -21.72
CA ALA A 230 -11.32 -23.04 -21.03
C ALA A 230 -11.98 -21.87 -21.78
N ARG A 231 -13.31 -21.77 -21.69
CA ARG A 231 -14.08 -20.69 -22.30
C ARG A 231 -14.85 -19.92 -21.24
N LEU A 232 -14.97 -18.61 -21.45
CA LEU A 232 -15.89 -17.79 -20.69
C LEU A 232 -17.31 -18.04 -21.23
N ILE A 233 -18.26 -18.26 -20.34
CA ILE A 233 -19.67 -18.42 -20.67
C ILE A 233 -20.38 -17.15 -20.19
N MET A 234 -20.97 -16.41 -21.13
CA MET A 234 -21.87 -15.29 -20.80
C MET A 234 -23.22 -15.89 -20.41
N LYS A 235 -23.71 -15.54 -19.22
CA LYS A 235 -25.08 -15.87 -18.78
C LYS A 235 -26.03 -14.77 -19.19
#